data_AF-A0A816PQY6-F1
#
_entry.id   AF-A0A816PQY6-F1
#
_cell.length_a   1.000
_cell.length_b   1.000
_cell.length_c   1.000
_cell.angle_alpha   90.00
_cell.angle_beta   90.00
_cell.angle_gamma   90.00
#
_symmetry.space_group_name_H-M   'P 1'
#
loop_
_entity.id
_entity.type
_entity.pdbx_description
1 polymer ?
#
loop_
_entity_poly.entity_id
_entity_poly.type
_entity_poly.pdbx_seq_one_letter_code
_entity_poly.pdbx_strand_id
1 'polypeptide(L)'
;MNDGKSFVVASGALSKQLVADIHGMPKVAAIYIFRGNRSHHEKWAKEWVKIQGVFKSITSICESLKKVAHECEHNAIPMNFVPKRMLTEGATAPGEQIHDQLPSSYMYSVIFKEIILEIVDDDAKSIENLVTYCRQQKISESELNEFQNNY
;
A
#
# COMPACT_ATOMS: atom_id res chain seq x y z
N MET A 1 -9.10 -13.01 15.79
CA MET A 1 -10.21 -13.41 14.89
C MET A 1 -10.33 -12.32 13.84
N ASN A 2 -10.01 -12.62 12.59
CA ASN A 2 -9.99 -11.64 11.51
C ASN A 2 -11.43 -11.50 11.00
N ASP A 3 -12.17 -10.50 11.49
CA ASP A 3 -13.51 -10.21 10.96
C ASP A 3 -13.36 -9.59 9.57
N GLY A 4 -13.27 -10.47 8.56
CA GLY A 4 -13.12 -10.09 7.16
C GLY A 4 -14.26 -9.15 6.75
N LYS A 5 -13.87 -7.94 6.33
CA LYS A 5 -14.80 -6.99 5.70
C LYS A 5 -15.12 -7.45 4.27
N SER A 6 -16.34 -7.23 3.83
CA SER A 6 -16.85 -7.62 2.52
C SER A 6 -17.22 -6.42 1.66
N PHE A 7 -17.00 -6.58 0.36
CA PHE A 7 -17.45 -5.67 -0.68
C PHE A 7 -18.67 -6.26 -1.37
N VAL A 8 -19.71 -5.46 -1.62
CA VAL A 8 -20.96 -5.92 -2.23
C VAL A 8 -21.15 -5.24 -3.58
N VAL A 9 -21.36 -6.02 -4.63
CA VAL A 9 -21.78 -5.53 -5.95
C VAL A 9 -23.26 -5.82 -6.14
N ALA A 10 -24.07 -4.78 -6.30
CA ALA A 10 -25.52 -4.89 -6.38
C ALA A 10 -26.05 -4.38 -7.72
N SER A 11 -27.07 -5.03 -8.26
CA SER A 11 -27.80 -4.52 -9.43
C SER A 11 -28.57 -3.24 -9.06
N GLY A 12 -28.52 -2.23 -9.93
CA GLY A 12 -29.24 -0.97 -9.77
C GLY A 12 -30.74 -1.15 -9.52
N ALA A 13 -31.36 -2.19 -10.11
CA ALA A 13 -32.79 -2.48 -9.95
C ALA A 13 -33.19 -2.89 -8.53
N LEU A 14 -32.29 -3.56 -7.79
CA LEU A 14 -32.54 -4.09 -6.44
C LEU A 14 -31.79 -3.33 -5.35
N SER A 15 -30.83 -2.50 -5.76
CA SER A 15 -29.88 -1.83 -4.86
C SER A 15 -30.55 -0.96 -3.80
N LYS A 16 -31.66 -0.29 -4.09
CA LYS A 16 -32.31 0.60 -3.11
C LYS A 16 -32.83 -0.15 -1.88
N GLN A 17 -33.48 -1.30 -2.07
CA GLN A 17 -33.96 -2.12 -0.97
C GLN A 17 -32.79 -2.82 -0.28
N LEU A 18 -31.90 -3.43 -1.05
CA LEU A 18 -30.75 -4.15 -0.51
C LEU A 18 -29.87 -3.24 0.37
N VAL A 19 -29.56 -2.02 -0.09
CA VAL A 19 -28.74 -1.06 0.67
C VAL A 19 -29.39 -0.69 2.00
N ALA A 20 -30.72 -0.51 2.03
CA ALA A 20 -31.43 -0.23 3.27
C ALA A 20 -31.19 -1.33 4.33
N ASP A 21 -31.11 -2.59 3.90
CA ASP A 21 -30.89 -3.73 4.80
C ASP A 21 -29.42 -3.90 5.20
N ILE A 22 -28.47 -3.66 4.29
CA ILE A 22 -27.06 -4.02 4.49
C ILE A 22 -26.15 -2.85 4.89
N HIS A 23 -26.57 -1.59 4.73
CA HIS A 23 -25.70 -0.44 5.02
C HIS A 23 -25.24 -0.41 6.49
N GLY A 24 -26.10 -0.83 7.43
CA GLY A 24 -25.78 -0.87 8.86
C GLY A 24 -24.85 -2.00 9.26
N MET A 25 -24.64 -3.01 8.40
CA MET A 25 -23.85 -4.19 8.75
C MET A 25 -22.36 -3.83 8.91
N PRO A 26 -21.74 -4.09 10.08
CA PRO A 26 -20.32 -3.78 10.31
C PRO A 26 -19.36 -4.49 9.34
N LYS A 27 -19.75 -5.69 8.87
CA LYS A 27 -18.97 -6.49 7.93
C LYS A 27 -19.02 -5.95 6.50
N VAL A 28 -19.97 -5.08 6.16
CA VAL A 28 -20.04 -4.46 4.83
C VAL A 28 -19.18 -3.20 4.84
N ALA A 29 -18.06 -3.23 4.14
CA ALA A 29 -17.15 -2.08 4.01
C ALA A 29 -17.62 -1.11 2.92
N ALA A 30 -18.01 -1.64 1.77
CA ALA A 30 -18.36 -0.83 0.61
C ALA A 30 -19.35 -1.55 -0.30
N ILE A 31 -20.19 -0.74 -0.96
CA ILE A 31 -21.24 -1.17 -1.87
C ILE A 31 -21.04 -0.48 -3.23
N TYR A 32 -21.05 -1.28 -4.30
CA TYR A 32 -20.93 -0.83 -5.68
C TYR A 32 -22.24 -1.14 -6.40
N ILE A 33 -22.83 -0.14 -7.04
CA ILE A 33 -24.09 -0.33 -7.75
C ILE A 33 -23.82 -0.44 -9.24
N PHE A 34 -24.14 -1.58 -9.84
CA PHE A 34 -24.09 -1.78 -11.28
C PHE A 34 -25.43 -1.37 -11.90
N ARG A 35 -25.42 -0.25 -12.64
CA ARG A 35 -26.57 0.29 -13.32
C ARG A 35 -26.56 -0.12 -14.78
N GLY A 36 -27.64 -0.78 -15.20
CA GLY A 36 -27.93 -1.02 -16.61
C GLY A 36 -28.48 0.23 -17.32
N ASN A 37 -29.23 0.02 -18.41
CA ASN A 37 -29.60 1.08 -19.35
C ASN A 37 -30.72 2.04 -18.87
N ARG A 38 -31.33 1.80 -17.70
CA ARG A 38 -32.47 2.60 -17.21
C ARG A 38 -32.37 2.85 -15.71
N SER A 39 -32.25 4.11 -15.30
CA SER A 39 -32.74 4.59 -14.00
C SER A 39 -32.57 6.10 -13.85
N HIS A 40 -33.68 6.82 -13.87
CA HIS A 40 -33.73 8.28 -13.76
C HIS A 40 -33.37 8.85 -12.36
N HIS A 41 -32.96 8.04 -11.38
CA HIS A 41 -32.87 8.53 -9.99
C HIS A 41 -31.74 7.86 -9.18
N GLU A 42 -30.51 8.35 -9.30
CA GLU A 42 -29.36 7.95 -8.44
C GLU A 42 -29.03 9.00 -7.38
N LYS A 43 -29.98 9.89 -7.06
CA LYS A 43 -29.79 10.86 -5.97
C LYS A 43 -29.67 10.14 -4.61
N TRP A 44 -30.46 9.10 -4.40
CA TRP A 44 -30.48 8.33 -3.15
C TRP A 44 -29.16 7.62 -2.87
N ALA A 45 -28.39 7.25 -3.90
CA ALA A 45 -27.10 6.58 -3.71
C ALA A 45 -26.09 7.49 -2.98
N LYS A 46 -26.23 8.81 -3.11
CA LYS A 46 -25.40 9.80 -2.42
C LYS A 46 -25.74 9.96 -0.94
N GLU A 47 -26.90 9.45 -0.49
CA GLU A 47 -27.33 9.54 0.90
C GLU A 47 -26.61 8.52 1.80
N TRP A 48 -25.96 7.51 1.20
CA TRP A 48 -25.32 6.41 1.93
C TRP A 48 -23.79 6.45 1.80
N VAL A 49 -23.12 6.63 2.93
CA VAL A 49 -21.64 6.75 3.00
C VAL A 49 -20.91 5.50 2.49
N LYS A 50 -21.50 4.31 2.62
CA LYS A 50 -20.87 3.06 2.18
C LYS A 50 -20.99 2.80 0.67
N ILE A 51 -21.77 3.60 -0.06
CA ILE A 51 -21.86 3.47 -1.51
C ILE A 51 -20.64 4.15 -2.12
N GLN A 52 -19.78 3.36 -2.76
CA GLN A 52 -18.58 3.87 -3.45
C GLN A 52 -18.90 4.48 -4.81
N GLY A 53 -20.02 4.07 -5.40
CA GLY A 53 -20.51 4.69 -6.63
C GLY A 53 -21.56 3.87 -7.34
N VAL A 54 -22.08 4.49 -8.39
CA VAL A 54 -22.98 3.85 -9.35
C VAL A 54 -22.32 3.82 -10.71
N PHE A 55 -22.20 2.63 -11.28
CA PHE A 55 -21.35 2.33 -12.43
C PHE A 55 -22.18 1.80 -13.59
N LYS A 56 -21.88 2.27 -14.81
CA LYS A 56 -22.55 1.82 -16.03
C LYS A 56 -21.93 0.55 -16.64
N SER A 57 -20.71 0.21 -16.23
CA SER A 57 -19.97 -0.94 -16.73
C SER A 57 -19.41 -1.74 -15.55
N ILE A 58 -19.35 -3.06 -15.71
CA ILE A 58 -18.68 -3.94 -14.75
C ILE A 58 -17.18 -3.65 -14.73
N THR A 59 -16.61 -3.26 -15.87
CA THR A 59 -15.19 -2.90 -16.01
C THR A 59 -14.80 -1.78 -15.06
N SER A 60 -15.61 -0.71 -14.96
CA SER A 60 -15.32 0.39 -14.04
C SER A 60 -15.42 -0.02 -12.57
N ILE A 61 -16.28 -1.00 -12.24
CA ILE A 61 -16.30 -1.59 -10.88
C ILE A 61 -15.01 -2.36 -10.63
N CYS A 62 -14.57 -3.19 -11.58
CA CYS A 62 -13.32 -3.94 -11.47
C CYS A 62 -12.10 -3.03 -11.31
N GLU A 63 -12.03 -1.93 -12.05
CA GLU A 63 -10.95 -0.93 -11.91
C GLU A 63 -10.95 -0.28 -10.52
N SER A 64 -12.12 0.08 -10.00
CA SER A 64 -12.24 0.63 -8.65
C SER A 64 -11.83 -0.39 -7.58
N LEU A 65 -12.27 -1.65 -7.72
CA LEU A 65 -11.88 -2.74 -6.81
C LEU A 65 -10.37 -3.02 -6.87
N LYS A 66 -9.75 -2.98 -8.06
CA LYS A 66 -8.30 -3.14 -8.22
C LYS A 66 -7.52 -2.07 -7.46
N LYS A 67 -7.96 -0.80 -7.50
CA LYS A 67 -7.34 0.29 -6.75
C LYS A 67 -7.40 0.02 -5.24
N VAL A 68 -8.58 -0.34 -4.74
CA VAL A 68 -8.76 -0.66 -3.31
C VAL A 68 -7.93 -1.87 -2.90
N ALA A 69 -7.88 -2.91 -3.72
CA ALA A 69 -7.05 -4.09 -3.47
C ALA A 69 -5.56 -3.72 -3.42
N HIS A 70 -5.10 -2.88 -4.34
CA HIS A 70 -3.71 -2.42 -4.37
C HIS A 70 -3.35 -1.57 -3.15
N GLU A 71 -4.24 -0.67 -2.72
CA GLU A 71 -4.08 0.10 -1.48
C GLU A 71 -4.04 -0.82 -0.25
N CYS A 72 -4.87 -1.87 -0.19
CA CYS A 72 -4.81 -2.87 0.87
C CYS A 72 -3.50 -3.66 0.85
N GLU A 73 -3.01 -4.05 -0.33
CA GLU A 73 -1.74 -4.75 -0.48
C GLU A 73 -0.55 -3.89 -0.08
N HIS A 74 -0.50 -2.62 -0.50
CA HIS A 74 0.60 -1.72 -0.17
C HIS A 74 0.69 -1.42 1.33
N ASN A 75 -0.46 -1.33 2.01
CA ASN A 75 -0.52 -1.26 3.47
C ASN A 75 -0.24 -2.60 4.19
N ALA A 76 -0.23 -3.71 3.45
CA ALA A 76 0.01 -5.05 3.97
C ALA A 76 1.43 -5.57 3.66
N ILE A 77 2.26 -4.83 2.93
CA ILE A 77 3.68 -5.16 2.77
C ILE A 77 4.32 -5.08 4.15
N PRO A 78 4.73 -6.21 4.75
CA PRO A 78 5.48 -6.19 5.98
C PRO A 78 6.85 -5.60 5.64
N MET A 79 7.08 -4.38 6.08
CA MET A 79 8.37 -3.72 5.96
C MET A 79 9.34 -4.50 6.86
N ASN A 80 10.10 -5.41 6.25
CA ASN A 80 10.93 -6.37 6.98
C ASN A 80 12.36 -5.81 7.07
N PHE A 81 12.63 -5.09 8.15
CA PHE A 81 13.82 -4.27 8.33
C PHE A 81 15.09 -5.05 8.73
N VAL A 82 15.00 -6.37 8.94
CA VAL A 82 16.14 -7.16 9.37
C VAL A 82 17.01 -7.50 8.15
N PRO A 83 18.27 -7.02 8.08
CA PRO A 83 19.19 -7.40 7.02
C PRO A 83 19.42 -8.91 7.03
N LYS A 84 19.34 -9.57 5.86
CA LYS A 84 19.68 -11.00 5.70
C LYS A 84 21.02 -11.39 6.35
N ARG A 85 22.00 -10.48 6.39
CA ARG A 85 23.31 -10.68 7.04
C ARG A 85 23.24 -10.97 8.54
N MET A 86 22.18 -10.55 9.25
CA MET A 86 21.97 -10.94 10.66
C MET A 86 21.49 -12.39 10.81
N LEU A 87 20.98 -13.01 9.75
CA LEU A 87 20.52 -14.40 9.78
C LEU A 87 21.61 -15.40 9.35
N THR A 88 22.68 -14.96 8.68
CA THR A 88 23.59 -15.87 7.99
C THR A 88 25.08 -15.70 8.27
N GLU A 89 25.51 -14.87 9.23
CA GLU A 89 26.93 -14.81 9.58
C GLU A 89 27.16 -14.84 11.11
N GLY A 90 27.55 -16.01 11.59
CA GLY A 90 28.44 -16.15 12.75
C GLY A 90 27.77 -16.24 14.13
N ALA A 91 27.59 -17.49 14.59
CA ALA A 91 27.79 -17.94 15.96
C ALA A 91 27.41 -16.97 17.11
N THR A 92 26.21 -17.16 17.67
CA THR A 92 26.03 -16.92 19.11
C THR A 92 25.90 -18.25 19.82
N ALA A 93 26.73 -18.40 20.86
CA ALA A 93 26.68 -19.52 21.80
C ALA A 93 25.25 -19.67 22.37
N PRO A 94 24.84 -20.88 22.80
CA PRO A 94 23.51 -21.09 23.36
C PRO A 94 23.34 -20.24 24.63
N GLY A 95 22.66 -19.10 24.53
CA GLY A 95 22.37 -18.24 25.69
C GLY A 95 22.11 -16.77 25.41
N GLU A 96 22.46 -16.22 24.25
CA GLU A 96 22.19 -14.79 23.96
C GLU A 96 20.78 -14.59 23.41
N GLN A 97 19.93 -14.00 24.25
CA GLN A 97 18.62 -13.48 23.85
C GLN A 97 18.85 -12.35 22.85
N ILE A 98 18.49 -12.57 21.59
CA ILE A 98 18.43 -11.52 20.57
C ILE A 98 17.37 -10.53 21.05
N HIS A 99 17.80 -9.40 21.59
CA HIS A 99 16.90 -8.31 21.92
C HIS A 99 16.40 -7.70 20.61
N ASP A 100 15.09 -7.82 20.34
CA ASP A 100 14.36 -7.24 19.21
C ASP A 100 14.33 -5.69 19.21
N GLN A 101 15.39 -5.04 19.66
CA GLN A 101 15.45 -3.58 19.79
C GLN A 101 16.47 -3.03 18.81
N LEU A 102 16.09 -3.01 17.52
CA LEU A 102 16.73 -2.13 16.56
C LEU A 102 16.45 -0.68 16.98
N PRO A 103 17.46 0.20 17.02
CA PRO A 103 17.25 1.61 17.34
C PRO A 103 16.24 2.23 16.37
N SER A 104 15.33 3.09 16.85
CA SER A 104 14.34 3.74 15.98
C SER A 104 15.01 4.53 14.83
N SER A 105 16.22 5.05 15.03
CA SER A 105 17.02 5.69 13.99
C SER A 105 17.35 4.77 12.81
N TYR A 106 17.47 3.46 13.04
CA TYR A 106 17.66 2.46 12.00
C TYR A 106 16.39 2.31 11.14
N MET A 107 15.23 2.21 11.77
CA MET A 107 13.92 2.16 11.08
C MET A 107 13.72 3.39 10.20
N TYR A 108 13.96 4.60 10.75
CA TYR A 108 13.86 5.83 9.98
C TYR A 108 14.85 5.89 8.82
N SER A 109 16.09 5.41 9.02
CA SER A 109 17.09 5.36 7.96
C SER A 109 16.68 4.44 6.81
N VAL A 110 16.10 3.28 7.11
CA VAL A 110 15.64 2.35 6.06
C VAL A 110 14.43 2.89 5.33
N ILE A 111 13.42 3.41 6.03
CA ILE A 111 12.24 4.04 5.40
C ILE A 111 12.67 5.20 4.51
N PHE A 112 13.56 6.06 5.00
CA PHE A 112 14.06 7.20 4.24
C PHE A 112 14.84 6.77 2.99
N LYS A 113 15.68 5.72 3.12
CA LYS A 113 16.39 5.12 1.98
C LYS A 113 15.41 4.58 0.94
N GLU A 114 14.41 3.80 1.35
CA GLU A 114 13.42 3.21 0.43
C GLU A 114 12.64 4.31 -0.31
N ILE A 115 12.16 5.33 0.40
CA ILE A 115 11.44 6.45 -0.21
C ILE A 115 12.31 7.17 -1.24
N ILE A 116 13.56 7.51 -0.91
CA ILE A 116 14.45 8.22 -1.85
C ILE A 116 14.70 7.39 -3.11
N LEU A 117 14.82 6.07 -2.97
CA LEU A 117 15.15 5.18 -4.09
C LEU A 117 13.93 4.81 -4.95
N GLU A 118 12.73 4.82 -4.40
CA GLU A 118 11.49 4.56 -5.15
C GLU A 118 10.91 5.80 -5.84
N ILE A 119 11.41 7.00 -5.51
CA ILE A 119 11.09 8.20 -6.27
C ILE A 119 11.63 8.01 -7.68
N VAL A 120 10.71 7.81 -8.63
CA VAL A 120 11.02 7.79 -10.05
C VAL A 120 11.46 9.21 -10.43
N ASP A 121 12.76 9.36 -10.64
CA ASP A 121 13.32 10.57 -11.22
C ASP A 121 13.44 10.38 -12.73
N ASP A 122 12.73 11.21 -13.48
CA ASP A 122 12.76 11.19 -14.94
C ASP A 122 14.12 11.70 -15.49
N ASP A 123 14.95 12.32 -14.64
CA ASP A 123 16.29 12.79 -14.96
C ASP A 123 17.33 12.10 -14.07
N ALA A 124 18.25 11.32 -14.66
CA ALA A 124 19.35 10.64 -13.94
C ALA A 124 20.25 11.59 -13.11
N LYS A 125 20.08 12.90 -13.32
CA LYS A 125 20.83 13.98 -12.69
C LYS A 125 20.65 14.09 -11.19
N SER A 126 19.51 13.74 -10.58
CA SER A 126 19.40 13.90 -9.11
C SER A 126 20.16 12.82 -8.35
N ILE A 127 20.24 11.59 -8.90
CA ILE A 127 21.11 10.55 -8.34
C ILE A 127 22.58 10.97 -8.46
N GLU A 128 22.98 11.53 -9.61
CA GLU A 128 24.34 12.05 -9.80
C GLU A 128 24.68 13.20 -8.83
N ASN A 129 23.73 14.12 -8.62
CA ASN A 129 23.87 15.20 -7.64
C ASN A 129 24.00 14.66 -6.21
N LEU A 130 23.22 13.63 -5.86
CA LEU A 130 23.29 12.98 -4.55
C LEU A 130 24.65 12.30 -4.34
N VAL A 131 25.14 11.55 -5.33
CA VAL A 131 26.47 10.92 -5.28
C VAL A 131 27.56 11.98 -5.17
N THR A 132 27.45 13.08 -5.92
CA THR A 132 28.38 14.21 -5.84
C THR A 132 28.39 14.86 -4.45
N TYR A 133 27.21 15.06 -3.86
CA TYR A 133 27.09 15.56 -2.49
C TYR A 133 27.75 14.59 -1.48
N CYS A 134 27.52 13.29 -1.60
CA CYS A 134 28.13 12.29 -0.73
C CYS A 134 29.67 12.28 -0.84
N ARG A 135 30.23 12.47 -2.04
CA ARG A 135 31.68 12.65 -2.23
C ARG A 135 32.20 13.88 -1.49
N GLN A 136 31.47 14.99 -1.53
CA GLN A 136 31.83 16.21 -0.79
C GLN A 136 31.83 15.99 0.72
N GLN A 137 30.96 15.11 1.23
CA GLN A 137 30.91 14.70 2.64
C GLN A 137 31.97 13.65 3.03
N LYS A 138 32.90 13.31 2.12
CA LYS A 138 33.99 12.33 2.32
C LYS A 138 33.53 10.90 2.61
N ILE A 139 32.38 10.50 2.07
CA ILE A 139 31.94 9.10 2.07
C ILE A 139 32.86 8.29 1.14
N SER A 140 33.14 7.03 1.49
CA SER A 140 34.11 6.23 0.75
C SER A 140 33.59 5.84 -0.64
N GLU A 141 34.47 5.81 -1.64
CA GLU A 141 34.10 5.36 -3.01
C GLU A 141 33.63 3.90 -3.04
N SER A 142 34.05 3.06 -2.07
CA SER A 142 33.52 1.70 -1.93
C SER A 142 32.02 1.68 -1.59
N GLU A 143 31.59 2.54 -0.66
CA GLU A 143 30.17 2.65 -0.27
C GLU A 143 29.33 3.29 -1.38
N LEU A 144 29.91 4.24 -2.13
CA LEU A 144 29.25 4.87 -3.27
C LEU A 144 29.10 3.92 -4.46
N ASN A 145 30.11 3.10 -4.74
CA ASN A 145 30.04 2.09 -5.79
C ASN A 145 29.07 0.96 -5.44
N GLU A 146 28.96 0.57 -4.17
CA GLU A 146 27.92 -0.39 -3.74
C GLU A 146 26.51 0.18 -4.00
N PHE A 147 26.31 1.47 -3.73
CA PHE A 147 25.06 2.17 -3.98
C PHE A 147 24.72 2.26 -5.47
N GLN A 148 25.70 2.57 -6.33
CA GLN A 148 25.49 2.72 -7.78
C GLN A 148 25.34 1.40 -8.56
N ASN A 149 25.87 0.29 -8.04
CA ASN A 149 25.88 -0.99 -8.78
C ASN A 149 24.78 -1.97 -8.35
N ASN A 150 24.23 -1.80 -7.14
CA ASN A 150 23.17 -2.69 -6.62
C ASN A 150 21.75 -2.12 -6.79
N TYR A 151 21.62 -0.92 -7.35
CA TYR A 151 20.38 -0.17 -7.50
C TYR A 151 20.45 0.73 -8.73
#